data_AF-A0A9W7GMF3-F1
#
_entry.id   AF-A0A9W7GMF3-F1
#
_cell.length_a   1.000
_cell.length_b   1.000
_cell.length_c   1.000
_cell.angle_alpha   90.00
_cell.angle_beta   90.00
_cell.angle_gamma   90.00
#
_symmetry.space_group_name_H-M   'P 1'
#
loop_
_entity.id
_entity.type
_entity.pdbx_description
1 polymer ?
#
loop_
_entity_poly.entity_id
_entity_poly.type
_entity_poly.pdbx_seq_one_letter_code
_entity_poly.pdbx_strand_id
1 'polypeptide(L)'
;MYSKVSHLLPLLVLSVCLSLGKSLISIDPESNHFIDSHNRQRFFHGLNAVYKEPPFHPSTSTTWDAQETLNAQDAKQLSDWGFNVIRLGVLWAGVEPVKGEYNYTYLEEIGTIIDTLAAENIYTIIDMHQDVLARNFCGNGIPGWAAELGASEAKLPFPMPANMPLEKNSDGNPDLEACLSHDFIKYYFSGAVSKTFQALYENHFGLLDAFVDYWKLTISLFKDREYVLGYEIINEPWAGDIYSDPRRIFNAESSLLEPFYETVHTAMRTVDDEKIVFYEPLTYDVWPVGFQSNPVGGPEYDSKSAMSYHIYCPLAGGNHTPLVLKLACQAVDWDFFHQRVQDIKRIGGGGMMTEWGSLSNSDLDLAELNHILRLADDYLVSHIYWQYKDYHDITSTGDAGISLYPGGEIQDDKISVLSRTYAEAVAGETLVMKYREDKNHFNLNYVPNIVSDPASADEEATRTVVRVDREHHYSGAWIHGIKVDVSWNGWEGEVSCSDDGRRIFLDHNGEGTGDDDVSQLPEVDVHITPCHRFRDKECTC
;
A
#
# COMPACT_ATOMS: atom_id res chain seq x y z
N MET A 1 -19.55 53.31 -57.50
CA MET A 1 -18.52 53.94 -56.66
C MET A 1 -18.60 53.28 -55.29
N TYR A 2 -17.62 52.43 -54.97
CA TYR A 2 -17.19 51.88 -53.66
C TYR A 2 -18.24 51.77 -52.51
N SER A 3 -18.66 50.56 -52.14
CA SER A 3 -18.00 49.62 -51.19
C SER A 3 -18.47 49.82 -49.74
N LYS A 4 -19.07 48.76 -49.17
CA LYS A 4 -18.75 48.20 -47.84
C LYS A 4 -19.71 47.04 -47.52
N VAL A 5 -19.25 45.82 -47.79
CA VAL A 5 -19.79 44.59 -47.21
C VAL A 5 -19.08 44.42 -45.86
N SER A 6 -19.84 44.37 -44.76
CA SER A 6 -19.29 44.10 -43.44
C SER A 6 -19.08 42.59 -43.29
N HIS A 7 -17.81 42.16 -43.28
CA HIS A 7 -17.45 40.84 -42.80
C HIS A 7 -17.45 40.86 -41.27
N LEU A 8 -18.40 40.15 -40.67
CA LEU A 8 -18.30 39.67 -39.28
C LEU A 8 -17.29 38.51 -39.29
N LEU A 9 -16.10 38.72 -38.69
CA LEU A 9 -15.23 37.63 -38.28
C LEU A 9 -15.86 36.93 -37.07
N PRO A 10 -15.98 35.60 -37.05
CA PRO A 10 -16.23 34.90 -35.81
C PRO A 10 -14.93 34.92 -34.98
N LEU A 11 -15.00 35.40 -33.73
CA LEU A 11 -13.95 35.16 -32.75
C LEU A 11 -13.81 33.64 -32.57
N LEU A 12 -12.73 33.09 -33.11
CA LEU A 12 -12.27 31.75 -32.73
C LEU A 12 -11.79 31.88 -31.28
N VAL A 13 -12.62 31.48 -30.32
CA VAL A 13 -12.16 31.22 -28.96
C VAL A 13 -11.32 29.94 -29.05
N LEU A 14 -9.99 30.11 -29.16
CA LEU A 14 -9.06 29.02 -28.90
C LEU A 14 -9.24 28.66 -27.42
N SER A 15 -10.06 27.65 -27.14
CA SER A 15 -10.03 26.96 -25.87
C SER A 15 -8.69 26.24 -25.83
N VAL A 16 -7.68 26.88 -25.23
CA VAL A 16 -6.47 26.20 -24.81
C VAL A 16 -6.90 25.25 -23.69
N CYS A 17 -7.26 24.03 -24.05
CA CYS A 17 -7.15 22.91 -23.13
C CYS A 17 -5.66 22.77 -22.84
N LEU A 18 -5.19 23.45 -21.80
CA LEU A 18 -4.05 22.95 -21.05
C LEU A 18 -4.50 21.58 -20.54
N SER A 19 -4.05 20.51 -21.18
CA SER A 19 -4.02 19.22 -20.53
C SER A 19 -3.07 19.39 -19.36
N LEU A 20 -3.61 19.67 -18.17
CA LEU A 20 -2.93 19.32 -16.93
C LEU A 20 -2.58 17.84 -17.11
N GLY A 21 -1.29 17.53 -17.27
CA GLY A 21 -0.85 16.15 -17.41
C GLY A 21 -1.35 15.39 -16.18
N LYS A 22 -1.86 14.17 -16.36
CA LYS A 22 -2.21 13.32 -15.22
C LYS A 22 -0.94 13.08 -14.40
N SER A 23 -0.95 13.37 -13.09
CA SER A 23 0.15 12.99 -12.19
C SER A 23 0.06 11.48 -11.94
N LEU A 24 0.64 10.70 -12.85
CA LEU A 24 0.69 9.25 -12.73
C LEU A 24 1.97 8.85 -12.01
N ILE A 25 1.85 7.85 -11.15
CA ILE A 25 2.98 7.14 -10.58
C ILE A 25 3.30 5.96 -11.50
N SER A 26 4.56 5.84 -11.89
CA SER A 26 5.10 4.69 -12.60
C SER A 26 6.26 4.09 -11.80
N ILE A 27 6.91 3.08 -12.35
CA ILE A 27 8.12 2.48 -11.78
C ILE A 27 9.26 2.69 -12.76
N ASP A 28 10.43 3.06 -12.24
CA ASP A 28 11.67 3.01 -12.98
C ASP A 28 12.18 1.55 -13.04
N PRO A 29 12.23 0.91 -14.22
CA PRO A 29 12.69 -0.48 -14.33
C PRO A 29 14.16 -0.69 -13.97
N GLU A 30 14.98 0.36 -13.95
CA GLU A 30 16.40 0.23 -13.60
C GLU A 30 16.61 0.19 -12.08
N SER A 31 15.95 1.08 -11.35
CA SER A 31 16.07 1.15 -9.89
C SER A 31 14.98 0.38 -9.12
N ASN A 32 13.91 -0.06 -9.79
CA ASN A 32 12.70 -0.66 -9.22
C ASN A 32 11.91 0.26 -8.26
N HIS A 33 12.20 1.56 -8.25
CA HIS A 33 11.51 2.55 -7.42
C HIS A 33 10.28 3.13 -8.12
N PHE A 34 9.29 3.51 -7.33
CA PHE A 34 8.18 4.34 -7.82
C PHE A 34 8.70 5.73 -8.18
N ILE A 35 8.21 6.28 -9.29
CA ILE A 35 8.53 7.62 -9.77
C ILE A 35 7.26 8.38 -10.12
N ASP A 36 7.25 9.69 -9.92
CA ASP A 36 6.16 10.54 -10.39
C ASP A 36 6.43 11.12 -11.80
N SER A 37 5.46 11.88 -12.31
CA SER A 37 5.56 12.54 -13.63
C SER A 37 6.70 13.54 -13.76
N HIS A 38 7.36 13.91 -12.66
CA HIS A 38 8.51 14.81 -12.60
C HIS A 38 9.83 14.06 -12.44
N ASN A 39 9.81 12.73 -12.56
CA ASN A 39 10.96 11.85 -12.38
C ASN A 39 11.57 11.93 -10.97
N ARG A 40 10.74 12.18 -9.95
CA ARG A 40 11.17 12.06 -8.55
C ARG A 40 10.90 10.66 -8.06
N GLN A 41 11.84 10.09 -7.30
CA GLN A 41 11.57 8.85 -6.56
C GLN A 41 10.50 9.11 -5.49
N ARG A 42 9.53 8.20 -5.38
CA ARG A 42 8.37 8.33 -4.49
C ARG A 42 8.40 7.22 -3.45
N PHE A 43 8.14 7.60 -2.21
CA PHE A 43 8.05 6.68 -1.08
C PHE A 43 6.66 6.77 -0.45
N PHE A 44 6.04 5.63 -0.23
CA PHE A 44 4.69 5.52 0.29
C PHE A 44 4.69 4.87 1.66
N HIS A 45 4.30 5.64 2.68
CA HIS A 45 4.12 5.15 4.04
C HIS A 45 2.65 5.30 4.42
N GLY A 46 2.04 4.21 4.86
CA GLY A 46 0.59 4.16 5.03
C GLY A 46 0.06 3.13 6.00
N LEU A 47 -1.26 2.98 5.98
CA LEU A 47 -2.02 2.06 6.82
C LEU A 47 -3.03 1.27 5.97
N ASN A 48 -3.35 0.05 6.42
CA ASN A 48 -4.47 -0.71 5.89
C ASN A 48 -5.80 -0.20 6.47
N ALA A 49 -6.83 -0.13 5.62
CA ALA A 49 -8.21 0.16 5.99
C ALA A 49 -9.14 -0.86 5.32
N VAL A 50 -9.37 -1.98 6.00
CA VAL A 50 -10.15 -3.09 5.46
C VAL A 50 -11.32 -3.40 6.39
N TYR A 51 -12.53 -3.21 5.90
CA TYR A 51 -13.75 -3.50 6.65
C TYR A 51 -14.28 -4.88 6.26
N LYS A 52 -14.12 -5.87 7.15
CA LYS A 52 -14.24 -7.31 6.79
C LYS A 52 -15.66 -7.89 6.93
N GLU A 53 -16.59 -7.14 7.51
CA GLU A 53 -18.01 -7.50 7.61
C GLU A 53 -18.91 -6.54 6.82
N PRO A 54 -20.15 -6.94 6.42
CA PRO A 54 -21.09 -6.01 5.79
C PRO A 54 -21.26 -4.72 6.63
N PRO A 55 -21.20 -3.53 6.01
CA PRO A 55 -21.33 -3.27 4.57
C PRO A 55 -20.02 -3.33 3.76
N PHE A 56 -18.91 -3.80 4.33
CA PHE A 56 -17.58 -3.94 3.71
C PHE A 56 -16.88 -2.64 3.32
N HIS A 57 -17.29 -1.52 3.93
CA HIS A 57 -16.59 -0.24 3.81
C HIS A 57 -16.71 0.54 5.13
N PRO A 58 -15.71 1.36 5.49
CA PRO A 58 -15.85 2.35 6.54
C PRO A 58 -17.02 3.32 6.28
N SER A 59 -17.62 3.82 7.35
CA SER A 59 -18.67 4.83 7.29
C SER A 59 -18.13 6.16 6.75
N THR A 60 -18.84 6.74 5.79
CA THR A 60 -18.59 8.07 5.21
C THR A 60 -19.31 9.19 5.98
N SER A 61 -19.86 8.89 7.16
CA SER A 61 -20.52 9.86 8.04
C SER A 61 -19.64 11.08 8.30
N THR A 62 -20.25 12.27 8.28
CA THR A 62 -19.57 13.52 8.65
C THR A 62 -19.29 13.62 10.15
N THR A 63 -19.97 12.81 10.97
CA THR A 63 -19.67 12.67 12.40
C THR A 63 -18.60 11.60 12.53
N TRP A 64 -17.44 11.99 13.06
CA TRP A 64 -16.30 11.11 13.30
C TRP A 64 -16.61 10.03 14.34
N ASP A 65 -16.13 8.81 14.07
CA ASP A 65 -16.17 7.67 14.99
C ASP A 65 -14.81 6.95 14.98
N ALA A 66 -14.32 6.58 16.16
CA ALA A 66 -12.99 5.99 16.33
C ALA A 66 -12.84 4.60 15.73
N GLN A 67 -13.94 3.90 15.45
CA GLN A 67 -13.93 2.53 14.91
C GLN A 67 -14.54 2.45 13.52
N GLU A 68 -15.54 3.29 13.23
CA GLU A 68 -16.40 3.08 12.06
C GLU A 68 -16.05 3.99 10.87
N THR A 69 -15.57 5.22 11.08
CA THR A 69 -15.44 6.19 9.97
C THR A 69 -14.10 6.14 9.24
N LEU A 70 -14.14 6.49 7.95
CA LEU A 70 -12.98 7.02 7.22
C LEU A 70 -13.44 8.27 6.48
N ASN A 71 -13.51 9.39 7.20
CA ASN A 71 -14.05 10.66 6.70
C ASN A 71 -12.98 11.76 6.63
N ALA A 72 -13.39 13.00 6.36
CA ALA A 72 -12.46 14.13 6.22
C ALA A 72 -11.60 14.40 7.48
N GLN A 73 -12.14 14.13 8.68
CA GLN A 73 -11.35 14.26 9.91
C GLN A 73 -10.28 13.17 10.00
N ASP A 74 -10.63 11.93 9.62
CA ASP A 74 -9.69 10.81 9.55
C ASP A 74 -8.58 11.08 8.52
N ALA A 75 -8.95 11.48 7.29
CA ALA A 75 -8.01 11.80 6.22
C ALA A 75 -7.05 12.93 6.61
N LYS A 76 -7.58 13.99 7.24
CA LYS A 76 -6.76 15.09 7.75
C LYS A 76 -5.78 14.60 8.80
N GLN A 77 -6.22 13.79 9.75
CA GLN A 77 -5.37 13.23 10.79
C GLN A 77 -4.27 12.32 10.24
N LEU A 78 -4.60 11.45 9.28
CA LEU A 78 -3.63 10.59 8.59
C LEU A 78 -2.55 11.42 7.89
N SER A 79 -2.95 12.48 7.18
CA SER A 79 -2.02 13.41 6.53
C SER A 79 -1.13 14.15 7.53
N ASP A 80 -1.70 14.49 8.69
CA ASP A 80 -1.01 15.18 9.79
C ASP A 80 0.08 14.31 10.42
N TRP A 81 -0.14 13.01 10.48
CA TRP A 81 0.84 11.99 10.90
C TRP A 81 1.84 11.62 9.80
N GLY A 82 1.74 12.24 8.62
CA GLY A 82 2.66 12.02 7.52
C GLY A 82 2.35 10.82 6.63
N PHE A 83 1.22 10.13 6.82
CA PHE A 83 0.82 9.06 5.92
C PHE A 83 0.38 9.62 4.56
N ASN A 84 0.77 8.94 3.48
CA ASN A 84 0.46 9.36 2.11
C ASN A 84 -0.14 8.25 1.25
N VAL A 85 -0.41 7.08 1.81
CA VAL A 85 -1.13 5.99 1.14
C VAL A 85 -2.07 5.26 2.12
N ILE A 86 -3.20 4.78 1.63
CA ILE A 86 -4.06 3.81 2.29
C ILE A 86 -4.26 2.61 1.35
N ARG A 87 -4.08 1.40 1.88
CA ARG A 87 -4.53 0.16 1.24
C ARG A 87 -5.97 -0.09 1.66
N LEU A 88 -6.90 0.18 0.74
CA LEU A 88 -8.34 0.16 0.99
C LEU A 88 -8.93 -1.15 0.49
N GLY A 89 -9.53 -1.92 1.40
CA GLY A 89 -10.19 -3.17 1.05
C GLY A 89 -11.47 -2.91 0.23
N VAL A 90 -11.54 -3.49 -0.97
CA VAL A 90 -12.70 -3.48 -1.86
C VAL A 90 -13.08 -4.92 -2.17
N LEU A 91 -13.79 -5.55 -1.24
CA LEU A 91 -14.11 -6.98 -1.30
C LEU A 91 -15.08 -7.29 -2.45
N TRP A 92 -14.84 -8.39 -3.18
CA TRP A 92 -15.74 -8.85 -4.25
C TRP A 92 -17.15 -9.13 -3.71
N ALA A 93 -17.28 -9.59 -2.46
CA ALA A 93 -18.56 -9.76 -1.78
C ALA A 93 -19.37 -8.46 -1.64
N GLY A 94 -18.69 -7.30 -1.50
CA GLY A 94 -19.33 -5.99 -1.48
C GLY A 94 -19.79 -5.54 -2.87
N VAL A 95 -19.00 -5.83 -3.90
CA VAL A 95 -19.26 -5.44 -5.30
C VAL A 95 -20.32 -6.29 -5.98
N GLU A 96 -20.31 -7.62 -5.80
CA GLU A 96 -21.21 -8.57 -6.46
C GLU A 96 -21.82 -9.55 -5.43
N PRO A 97 -22.65 -9.05 -4.49
CA PRO A 97 -23.22 -9.87 -3.42
C PRO A 97 -24.10 -11.00 -3.94
N VAL A 98 -24.73 -10.81 -5.11
CA VAL A 98 -25.51 -11.82 -5.83
C VAL A 98 -24.95 -11.93 -7.24
N LYS A 99 -24.78 -13.16 -7.75
CA LYS A 99 -24.16 -13.41 -9.06
C LYS A 99 -24.86 -12.62 -10.18
N GLY A 100 -24.10 -11.75 -10.84
CA GLY A 100 -24.53 -10.87 -11.92
C GLY A 100 -25.28 -9.60 -11.48
N GLU A 101 -25.45 -9.38 -10.17
CA GLU A 101 -26.11 -8.20 -9.61
C GLU A 101 -25.09 -7.35 -8.82
N TYR A 102 -24.56 -6.32 -9.49
CA TYR A 102 -23.53 -5.45 -8.91
C TYR A 102 -24.11 -4.35 -8.01
N ASN A 103 -23.46 -4.13 -6.88
CA ASN A 103 -23.82 -3.13 -5.90
C ASN A 103 -23.12 -1.79 -6.18
N TYR A 104 -23.74 -0.95 -7.01
CA TYR A 104 -23.21 0.37 -7.32
C TYR A 104 -23.23 1.33 -6.13
N THR A 105 -24.14 1.16 -5.16
CA THR A 105 -24.16 1.97 -3.94
C THR A 105 -22.88 1.74 -3.12
N TYR A 106 -22.45 0.48 -3.00
CA TYR A 106 -21.17 0.15 -2.36
C TYR A 106 -19.99 0.84 -3.05
N LEU A 107 -19.92 0.76 -4.39
CA LEU A 107 -18.85 1.40 -5.15
C LEU A 107 -18.88 2.94 -5.08
N GLU A 108 -20.06 3.56 -4.91
CA GLU A 108 -20.18 5.00 -4.68
C GLU A 108 -19.63 5.42 -3.31
N GLU A 109 -19.87 4.64 -2.26
CA GLU A 109 -19.29 4.87 -0.93
C GLU A 109 -17.76 4.70 -0.95
N ILE A 110 -17.24 3.67 -1.62
CA ILE A 110 -15.80 3.51 -1.85
C ILE A 110 -15.22 4.71 -2.60
N GLY A 111 -15.91 5.20 -3.64
CA GLY A 111 -15.51 6.41 -4.35
C GLY A 111 -15.44 7.64 -3.45
N THR A 112 -16.39 7.80 -2.55
CA THR A 112 -16.42 8.89 -1.57
C THR A 112 -15.23 8.83 -0.60
N ILE A 113 -14.86 7.62 -0.15
CA ILE A 113 -13.67 7.42 0.68
C ILE A 113 -12.40 7.80 -0.10
N ILE A 114 -12.24 7.31 -1.34
CA ILE A 114 -11.08 7.64 -2.19
C ILE A 114 -10.97 9.15 -2.40
N ASP A 115 -12.08 9.82 -2.71
CA ASP A 115 -12.11 11.26 -2.95
C ASP A 115 -11.80 12.06 -1.66
N THR A 116 -12.18 11.52 -0.50
CA THR A 116 -11.87 12.10 0.81
C THR A 116 -10.38 11.99 1.14
N LEU A 117 -9.74 10.85 0.87
CA LEU A 117 -8.30 10.66 1.03
C LEU A 117 -7.50 11.52 0.05
N ALA A 118 -7.95 11.59 -1.21
CA ALA A 118 -7.33 12.39 -2.26
C ALA A 118 -7.28 13.89 -1.91
N ALA A 119 -8.29 14.42 -1.23
CA ALA A 119 -8.34 15.81 -0.78
C ALA A 119 -7.19 16.18 0.19
N GLU A 120 -6.59 15.19 0.85
CA GLU A 120 -5.46 15.34 1.78
C GLU A 120 -4.14 14.82 1.19
N ASN A 121 -4.09 14.62 -0.14
CA ASN A 121 -2.97 14.06 -0.91
C ASN A 121 -2.58 12.64 -0.49
N ILE A 122 -3.55 11.81 -0.09
CA ILE A 122 -3.35 10.41 0.29
C ILE A 122 -3.77 9.52 -0.88
N TYR A 123 -2.81 8.73 -1.38
CA TYR A 123 -3.06 7.75 -2.42
C TYR A 123 -3.88 6.57 -1.89
N THR A 124 -4.63 5.90 -2.77
CA THR A 124 -5.34 4.67 -2.46
C THR A 124 -4.85 3.53 -3.33
N ILE A 125 -4.47 2.41 -2.71
CA ILE A 125 -4.39 1.10 -3.36
C ILE A 125 -5.75 0.43 -3.17
N ILE A 126 -6.37 0.02 -4.27
CA ILE A 126 -7.62 -0.75 -4.22
C ILE A 126 -7.24 -2.23 -4.11
N ASP A 127 -7.48 -2.80 -2.94
CA ASP A 127 -7.14 -4.17 -2.60
C ASP A 127 -8.36 -5.07 -2.67
N MET A 128 -8.35 -6.08 -3.55
CA MET A 128 -9.31 -7.18 -3.45
C MET A 128 -8.93 -8.06 -2.26
N HIS A 129 -9.35 -7.59 -1.09
CA HIS A 129 -9.01 -8.25 0.16
C HIS A 129 -9.77 -9.57 0.31
N GLN A 130 -9.11 -10.56 0.88
CA GLN A 130 -9.72 -11.80 1.32
C GLN A 130 -8.89 -12.41 2.45
N ASP A 131 -9.56 -13.04 3.40
CA ASP A 131 -8.97 -14.03 4.29
C ASP A 131 -9.80 -15.30 4.19
N VAL A 132 -9.18 -16.45 3.93
CA VAL A 132 -9.88 -17.74 3.82
C VAL A 132 -11.05 -17.68 2.81
N LEU A 133 -10.91 -16.84 1.79
CA LEU A 133 -11.84 -16.52 0.70
C LEU A 133 -13.21 -15.94 1.08
N ALA A 134 -13.95 -16.49 2.03
CA ALA A 134 -15.38 -16.17 2.16
C ALA A 134 -15.97 -16.41 3.55
N ARG A 135 -17.08 -15.72 3.84
CA ARG A 135 -17.83 -15.88 5.09
C ARG A 135 -18.28 -17.32 5.36
N ASN A 136 -18.58 -18.08 4.31
CA ASN A 136 -18.98 -19.48 4.39
C ASN A 136 -17.83 -20.40 4.88
N PHE A 137 -16.59 -19.90 4.85
CA PHE A 137 -15.37 -20.56 5.34
C PHE A 137 -14.78 -19.90 6.59
N CYS A 138 -15.59 -19.17 7.37
CA CYS A 138 -15.11 -18.37 8.51
C CYS A 138 -14.14 -17.23 8.13
N GLY A 139 -14.18 -16.79 6.87
CA GLY A 139 -13.33 -15.74 6.33
C GLY A 139 -14.11 -14.56 5.76
N ASN A 140 -13.50 -13.85 4.80
CA ASN A 140 -14.07 -12.73 4.05
C ASN A 140 -13.43 -12.64 2.65
N GLY A 141 -14.02 -11.87 1.74
CA GLY A 141 -13.45 -11.56 0.42
C GLY A 141 -14.40 -11.79 -0.74
N ILE A 142 -14.48 -13.01 -1.25
CA ILE A 142 -15.36 -13.41 -2.35
C ILE A 142 -16.81 -13.60 -1.88
N PRO A 143 -17.82 -13.37 -2.75
CA PRO A 143 -19.22 -13.58 -2.39
C PRO A 143 -19.51 -15.06 -2.12
N GLY A 144 -20.46 -15.32 -1.21
CA GLY A 144 -20.81 -16.69 -0.79
C GLY A 144 -21.20 -17.61 -1.95
N TRP A 145 -21.88 -17.08 -2.98
CA TRP A 145 -22.23 -17.86 -4.17
C TRP A 145 -21.01 -18.38 -4.94
N ALA A 146 -19.91 -17.61 -4.98
CA ALA A 146 -18.68 -17.99 -5.66
C ALA A 146 -17.95 -19.10 -4.87
N ALA A 147 -17.90 -18.94 -3.54
CA ALA A 147 -17.34 -19.93 -2.63
C ALA A 147 -18.09 -21.27 -2.69
N GLU A 148 -19.43 -21.23 -2.71
CA GLU A 148 -20.27 -22.44 -2.84
C GLU A 148 -20.03 -23.19 -4.15
N LEU A 149 -19.92 -22.47 -5.27
CA LEU A 149 -19.59 -23.07 -6.57
C LEU A 149 -18.21 -23.70 -6.55
N GLY A 150 -17.19 -22.99 -6.08
CA GLY A 150 -15.81 -23.49 -6.05
C GLY A 150 -15.64 -24.71 -5.13
N ALA A 151 -16.34 -24.75 -3.99
CA ALA A 151 -16.31 -25.89 -3.08
C ALA A 151 -17.18 -27.07 -3.51
N SER A 152 -18.02 -26.93 -4.54
CA SER A 152 -18.97 -27.99 -4.95
C SER A 152 -18.28 -29.31 -5.36
N GLU A 153 -17.03 -29.25 -5.82
CA GLU A 153 -16.19 -30.40 -6.19
C GLU A 153 -15.17 -30.80 -5.11
N ALA A 154 -15.22 -30.19 -3.92
CA ALA A 154 -14.28 -30.51 -2.85
C ALA A 154 -14.54 -31.92 -2.31
N LYS A 155 -13.50 -32.75 -2.29
CA LYS A 155 -13.57 -34.10 -1.69
C LYS A 155 -13.67 -34.06 -0.17
N LEU A 156 -13.07 -33.04 0.44
CA LEU A 156 -13.13 -32.78 1.88
C LEU A 156 -13.98 -31.51 2.09
N PRO A 157 -15.14 -31.60 2.75
CA PRO A 157 -15.99 -30.44 2.99
C PRO A 157 -15.35 -29.51 4.02
N PHE A 158 -15.73 -28.24 4.03
CA PHE A 158 -15.30 -27.32 5.09
C PHE A 158 -15.80 -27.78 6.48
N PRO A 159 -14.99 -27.73 7.55
CA PRO A 159 -13.57 -27.34 7.63
C PRO A 159 -12.60 -28.55 7.63
N MET A 160 -12.98 -29.70 7.08
CA MET A 160 -12.11 -30.89 7.03
C MET A 160 -10.86 -30.63 6.18
N PRO A 161 -9.68 -31.14 6.61
CA PRO A 161 -9.45 -32.10 7.69
C PRO A 161 -9.15 -31.48 9.07
N ALA A 162 -9.31 -30.16 9.25
CA ALA A 162 -8.96 -29.47 10.50
C ALA A 162 -9.78 -29.94 11.73
N ASN A 163 -10.84 -30.75 11.54
CA ASN A 163 -11.69 -31.35 12.57
C ASN A 163 -12.16 -30.33 13.64
N MET A 164 -12.69 -29.21 13.16
CA MET A 164 -13.27 -28.13 13.96
C MET A 164 -14.79 -28.13 13.74
N PRO A 165 -15.60 -28.67 14.66
CA PRO A 165 -17.04 -28.64 14.51
C PRO A 165 -17.54 -27.20 14.62
N LEU A 166 -18.13 -26.69 13.55
CA LEU A 166 -18.70 -25.34 13.47
C LEU A 166 -20.22 -25.43 13.36
N GLU A 167 -20.92 -24.85 14.33
CA GLU A 167 -22.37 -24.69 14.23
C GLU A 167 -22.71 -23.71 13.11
N LYS A 168 -23.86 -23.89 12.47
CA LYS A 168 -24.34 -22.98 11.42
C LYS A 168 -25.41 -22.04 11.97
N ASN A 169 -25.37 -20.78 11.54
CA ASN A 169 -26.40 -19.78 11.82
C ASN A 169 -27.63 -19.94 10.90
N SER A 170 -28.59 -19.02 11.02
CA SER A 170 -29.84 -19.03 10.22
C SER A 170 -29.61 -18.88 8.72
N ASP A 171 -28.49 -18.28 8.32
CA ASP A 171 -28.15 -18.00 6.92
C ASP A 171 -27.36 -19.15 6.29
N GLY A 172 -27.13 -20.23 7.04
CA GLY A 172 -26.42 -21.43 6.58
C GLY A 172 -24.89 -21.33 6.65
N ASN A 173 -24.36 -20.21 7.14
CA ASN A 173 -22.95 -19.96 7.38
C ASN A 173 -22.51 -20.48 8.75
N PRO A 174 -21.22 -20.84 8.92
CA PRO A 174 -20.67 -21.05 10.25
C PRO A 174 -20.95 -19.86 11.18
N ASP A 175 -21.39 -20.12 12.41
CA ASP A 175 -21.58 -19.10 13.42
C ASP A 175 -20.28 -18.33 13.68
N LEU A 176 -20.36 -17.00 13.84
CA LEU A 176 -19.15 -16.17 13.94
C LEU A 176 -18.39 -16.44 15.23
N GLU A 177 -19.08 -16.63 16.37
CA GLU A 177 -18.42 -16.96 17.64
C GLU A 177 -17.72 -18.31 17.57
N ALA A 178 -18.35 -19.29 16.89
CA ALA A 178 -17.71 -20.57 16.62
C ALA A 178 -16.45 -20.40 15.75
N CYS A 179 -16.49 -19.56 14.72
CA CYS A 179 -15.34 -19.25 13.88
C CYS A 179 -14.19 -18.65 14.70
N LEU A 180 -14.47 -17.62 15.50
CA LEU A 180 -13.51 -16.85 16.29
C LEU A 180 -12.93 -17.66 17.47
N SER A 181 -13.54 -18.79 17.83
CA SER A 181 -12.99 -19.72 18.83
C SER A 181 -11.76 -20.50 18.35
N HIS A 182 -11.36 -20.33 17.09
CA HIS A 182 -10.20 -20.96 16.48
C HIS A 182 -9.37 -19.93 15.70
N ASP A 183 -8.06 -20.15 15.67
CA ASP A 183 -7.14 -19.42 14.80
C ASP A 183 -7.53 -19.61 13.32
N PHE A 184 -7.83 -18.51 12.65
CA PHE A 184 -8.38 -18.49 11.30
C PHE A 184 -7.43 -19.10 10.27
N ILE A 185 -6.11 -19.03 10.48
CA ILE A 185 -5.10 -19.57 9.56
C ILE A 185 -5.35 -21.07 9.34
N LYS A 186 -5.88 -21.78 10.35
CA LYS A 186 -6.17 -23.21 10.23
C LYS A 186 -7.24 -23.53 9.20
N TYR A 187 -8.11 -22.58 8.86
CA TYR A 187 -9.16 -22.76 7.87
C TYR A 187 -8.63 -22.79 6.43
N TYR A 188 -7.48 -22.17 6.13
CA TYR A 188 -6.80 -22.28 4.82
C TYR A 188 -6.47 -23.74 4.47
N PHE A 189 -6.14 -24.53 5.49
CA PHE A 189 -5.90 -25.95 5.34
C PHE A 189 -7.16 -26.77 5.11
N SER A 190 -8.36 -26.21 5.02
CA SER A 190 -9.54 -27.00 4.67
C SER A 190 -9.54 -27.35 3.17
N GLY A 191 -10.02 -28.56 2.83
CA GLY A 191 -10.05 -29.01 1.44
C GLY A 191 -11.02 -28.22 0.57
N ALA A 192 -12.11 -27.71 1.15
CA ALA A 192 -13.06 -26.85 0.45
C ALA A 192 -12.45 -25.47 0.09
N VAL A 193 -11.70 -24.85 1.00
CA VAL A 193 -11.00 -23.58 0.72
C VAL A 193 -9.94 -23.79 -0.36
N SER A 194 -9.07 -24.79 -0.18
CA SER A 194 -8.04 -25.16 -1.15
C SER A 194 -8.63 -25.44 -2.55
N LYS A 195 -9.75 -26.17 -2.63
CA LYS A 195 -10.44 -26.44 -3.89
C LYS A 195 -11.07 -25.19 -4.52
N THR A 196 -11.55 -24.26 -3.71
CA THR A 196 -12.16 -23.00 -4.19
C THR A 196 -11.12 -22.08 -4.82
N PHE A 197 -9.94 -21.92 -4.19
CA PHE A 197 -8.81 -21.21 -4.81
C PHE A 197 -8.41 -21.84 -6.15
N GLN A 198 -8.29 -23.17 -6.20
CA GLN A 198 -8.00 -23.88 -7.44
C GLN A 198 -9.04 -23.60 -8.53
N ALA A 199 -10.32 -23.66 -8.16
CA ALA A 199 -11.43 -23.41 -9.07
C ALA A 199 -11.44 -21.98 -9.61
N LEU A 200 -11.07 -21.00 -8.78
CA LEU A 200 -10.87 -19.62 -9.21
C LEU A 200 -9.73 -19.51 -10.24
N TYR A 201 -8.54 -20.04 -9.93
CA TYR A 201 -7.37 -19.91 -10.82
C TYR A 201 -7.55 -20.63 -12.17
N GLU A 202 -8.21 -21.79 -12.18
CA GLU A 202 -8.43 -22.59 -13.40
C GLU A 202 -9.75 -22.24 -14.12
N ASN A 203 -10.44 -21.19 -13.69
CA ASN A 203 -11.74 -20.77 -14.23
C ASN A 203 -12.81 -21.87 -14.25
N HIS A 204 -12.83 -22.73 -13.22
CA HIS A 204 -13.93 -23.68 -13.08
C HIS A 204 -15.22 -22.91 -12.79
N PHE A 205 -16.33 -23.36 -13.39
CA PHE A 205 -17.66 -22.74 -13.24
C PHE A 205 -17.78 -21.27 -13.69
N GLY A 206 -16.80 -20.75 -14.43
CA GLY A 206 -16.73 -19.33 -14.82
C GLY A 206 -16.36 -18.41 -13.65
N LEU A 207 -15.67 -18.92 -12.63
CA LEU A 207 -15.27 -18.12 -11.47
C LEU A 207 -14.24 -17.05 -11.81
N LEU A 208 -13.24 -17.36 -12.66
CA LEU A 208 -12.28 -16.36 -13.12
C LEU A 208 -12.94 -15.32 -14.00
N ASP A 209 -13.89 -15.73 -14.85
CA ASP A 209 -14.64 -14.79 -15.69
C ASP A 209 -15.40 -13.78 -14.83
N ALA A 210 -16.10 -14.24 -13.79
CA ALA A 210 -16.82 -13.36 -12.88
C ALA A 210 -15.88 -12.47 -12.03
N PHE A 211 -14.73 -13.01 -11.63
CA PHE A 211 -13.68 -12.25 -10.94
C PHE A 211 -13.10 -11.14 -11.83
N VAL A 212 -12.88 -11.44 -13.11
CA VAL A 212 -12.47 -10.45 -14.11
C VAL A 212 -13.56 -9.38 -14.30
N ASP A 213 -14.83 -9.76 -14.34
CA ASP A 213 -15.92 -8.79 -14.46
C ASP A 213 -16.03 -7.87 -13.22
N TYR A 214 -15.78 -8.39 -12.01
CA TYR A 214 -15.58 -7.59 -10.79
C TYR A 214 -14.48 -6.53 -11.00
N TRP A 215 -13.30 -6.96 -11.45
CA TRP A 215 -12.17 -6.03 -11.66
C TRP A 215 -12.48 -4.98 -12.73
N LYS A 216 -13.05 -5.39 -13.86
CA LYS A 216 -13.39 -4.47 -14.95
C LYS A 216 -14.40 -3.42 -14.51
N LEU A 217 -15.40 -3.80 -13.72
CA LEU A 217 -16.36 -2.85 -13.15
C LEU A 217 -15.67 -1.88 -12.18
N THR A 218 -14.93 -2.39 -11.19
CA THR A 218 -14.20 -1.59 -10.20
C THR A 218 -13.28 -0.59 -10.87
N ILE A 219 -12.41 -1.04 -11.79
CA ILE A 219 -11.49 -0.17 -12.53
C ILE A 219 -12.24 0.89 -13.35
N SER A 220 -13.34 0.52 -14.02
CA SER A 220 -14.11 1.46 -14.85
C SER A 220 -14.62 2.67 -14.08
N LEU A 221 -14.87 2.52 -12.77
CA LEU A 221 -15.34 3.59 -11.90
C LEU A 221 -14.21 4.44 -11.32
N PHE A 222 -13.01 3.88 -11.17
CA PHE A 222 -11.92 4.51 -10.42
C PHE A 222 -10.71 4.94 -11.28
N LYS A 223 -10.60 4.48 -12.53
CA LYS A 223 -9.42 4.76 -13.40
C LYS A 223 -9.13 6.23 -13.68
N ASP A 224 -10.14 7.10 -13.61
CA ASP A 224 -9.97 8.54 -13.86
C ASP A 224 -9.61 9.32 -12.58
N ARG A 225 -9.58 8.66 -11.42
CA ARG A 225 -9.11 9.27 -10.16
C ARG A 225 -7.58 9.23 -10.10
N GLU A 226 -6.99 10.40 -9.91
CA GLU A 226 -5.54 10.61 -9.91
C GLU A 226 -4.85 9.94 -8.71
N TYR A 227 -5.46 10.04 -7.52
CA TYR A 227 -4.94 9.46 -6.29
C TYR A 227 -5.23 7.97 -6.11
N VAL A 228 -5.73 7.27 -7.13
CA VAL A 228 -5.71 5.81 -7.13
C VAL A 228 -4.34 5.37 -7.64
N LEU A 229 -3.48 4.88 -6.74
CA LEU A 229 -2.13 4.45 -7.06
C LEU A 229 -2.14 3.21 -7.96
N GLY A 230 -3.06 2.28 -7.68
CA GLY A 230 -3.18 1.05 -8.43
C GLY A 230 -4.19 0.07 -7.85
N TYR A 231 -4.17 -1.13 -8.41
CA TYR A 231 -5.11 -2.21 -8.16
C TYR A 231 -4.35 -3.46 -7.75
N GLU A 232 -4.63 -3.98 -6.57
CA GLU A 232 -4.01 -5.19 -6.05
C GLU A 232 -4.91 -6.39 -6.24
N ILE A 233 -4.48 -7.32 -7.11
CA ILE A 233 -5.35 -8.32 -7.73
C ILE A 233 -6.08 -9.18 -6.70
N ILE A 234 -5.39 -9.65 -5.67
CA ILE A 234 -5.94 -10.49 -4.60
C ILE A 234 -4.98 -10.50 -3.41
N ASN A 235 -5.50 -10.26 -2.22
CA ASN A 235 -4.76 -10.40 -0.96
C ASN A 235 -4.40 -11.87 -0.68
N GLU A 236 -3.18 -12.15 -0.27
CA GLU A 236 -2.68 -13.42 0.29
C GLU A 236 -3.18 -14.69 -0.43
N PRO A 237 -2.91 -14.87 -1.73
CA PRO A 237 -3.40 -16.02 -2.47
C PRO A 237 -2.89 -17.34 -1.88
N TRP A 238 -3.79 -18.32 -1.74
CA TRP A 238 -3.43 -19.67 -1.31
C TRP A 238 -3.02 -20.56 -2.49
N ALA A 239 -2.30 -21.65 -2.19
CA ALA A 239 -1.70 -22.56 -3.18
C ALA A 239 -2.69 -23.52 -3.90
N GLY A 240 -3.99 -23.21 -3.94
CA GLY A 240 -4.98 -24.06 -4.57
C GLY A 240 -5.17 -25.41 -3.86
N ASP A 241 -5.50 -26.47 -4.62
CA ASP A 241 -5.88 -27.78 -4.07
C ASP A 241 -4.65 -28.62 -3.68
N ILE A 242 -4.09 -28.32 -2.52
CA ILE A 242 -2.92 -29.01 -1.95
C ILE A 242 -3.20 -30.48 -1.56
N TYR A 243 -4.47 -30.90 -1.49
CA TYR A 243 -4.84 -32.27 -1.17
C TYR A 243 -4.81 -33.19 -2.38
N SER A 244 -5.16 -32.66 -3.55
CA SER A 244 -5.00 -33.38 -4.81
C SER A 244 -3.55 -33.35 -5.32
N ASP A 245 -2.82 -32.26 -5.06
CA ASP A 245 -1.40 -32.15 -5.39
C ASP A 245 -0.61 -31.37 -4.32
N PRO A 246 0.06 -32.05 -3.38
CA PRO A 246 0.85 -31.42 -2.33
C PRO A 246 2.04 -30.60 -2.83
N ARG A 247 2.51 -30.82 -4.07
CA ARG A 247 3.64 -30.07 -4.64
C ARG A 247 3.32 -28.59 -4.82
N ARG A 248 2.03 -28.24 -4.89
CA ARG A 248 1.53 -26.86 -5.01
C ARG A 248 2.01 -25.94 -3.90
N ILE A 249 2.33 -26.49 -2.72
CA ILE A 249 2.95 -25.74 -1.64
C ILE A 249 4.26 -25.05 -2.07
N PHE A 250 4.93 -25.55 -3.12
CA PHE A 250 6.20 -25.01 -3.59
C PHE A 250 6.16 -24.42 -4.99
N ASN A 251 5.15 -24.77 -5.81
CA ASN A 251 5.13 -24.39 -7.22
C ASN A 251 3.82 -23.76 -7.69
N ALA A 252 2.88 -23.44 -6.80
CA ALA A 252 1.61 -22.83 -7.20
C ALA A 252 1.79 -21.43 -7.82
N GLU A 253 2.84 -20.69 -7.47
CA GLU A 253 3.13 -19.38 -8.08
C GLU A 253 3.31 -19.50 -9.59
N SER A 254 4.24 -20.33 -10.04
CA SER A 254 4.48 -20.52 -11.48
C SER A 254 3.43 -21.38 -12.18
N SER A 255 2.81 -22.34 -11.47
CA SER A 255 1.89 -23.29 -12.11
C SER A 255 0.42 -22.86 -12.10
N LEU A 256 0.02 -21.96 -11.19
CA LEU A 256 -1.38 -21.51 -11.04
C LEU A 256 -1.50 -19.99 -11.03
N LEU A 257 -0.74 -19.27 -10.19
CA LEU A 257 -0.90 -17.83 -10.04
C LEU A 257 -0.42 -17.05 -11.27
N GLU A 258 0.71 -17.42 -11.88
CA GLU A 258 1.23 -16.74 -13.06
C GLU A 258 0.22 -16.76 -14.24
N PRO A 259 -0.38 -17.90 -14.64
CA PRO A 259 -1.46 -17.89 -15.62
C PRO A 259 -2.73 -17.12 -15.20
N PHE A 260 -3.07 -17.17 -13.91
CA PHE A 260 -4.21 -16.44 -13.36
C PHE A 260 -3.99 -14.92 -13.46
N TYR A 261 -2.84 -14.43 -13.00
CA TYR A 261 -2.44 -13.03 -13.07
C TYR A 261 -2.34 -12.53 -14.50
N GLU A 262 -1.77 -13.29 -15.42
CA GLU A 262 -1.70 -12.89 -16.83
C GLU A 262 -3.11 -12.72 -17.43
N THR A 263 -4.04 -13.60 -17.09
CA THR A 263 -5.44 -13.53 -17.54
C THR A 263 -6.14 -12.30 -16.95
N VAL A 264 -6.01 -12.07 -15.65
CA VAL A 264 -6.62 -10.93 -14.96
C VAL A 264 -6.03 -9.61 -15.46
N HIS A 265 -4.69 -9.50 -15.51
CA HIS A 265 -3.96 -8.35 -16.04
C HIS A 265 -4.41 -8.00 -17.46
N THR A 266 -4.41 -8.97 -18.37
CA THR A 266 -4.84 -8.75 -19.77
C THR A 266 -6.23 -8.15 -19.83
N ALA A 267 -7.16 -8.62 -18.98
CA ALA A 267 -8.51 -8.08 -18.93
C ALA A 267 -8.58 -6.68 -18.29
N MET A 268 -7.83 -6.43 -17.22
CA MET A 268 -7.73 -5.11 -16.56
C MET A 268 -7.23 -4.03 -17.54
N ARG A 269 -6.20 -4.36 -18.34
CA ARG A 269 -5.62 -3.44 -19.35
C ARG A 269 -6.57 -3.09 -20.49
N THR A 270 -7.67 -3.83 -20.69
CA THR A 270 -8.73 -3.41 -21.61
C THR A 270 -9.53 -2.20 -21.10
N VAL A 271 -9.42 -1.87 -19.81
CA VAL A 271 -10.18 -0.80 -19.14
C VAL A 271 -9.26 0.35 -18.70
N ASP A 272 -8.10 0.03 -18.13
CA ASP A 272 -7.06 0.97 -17.69
C ASP A 272 -5.66 0.45 -18.00
N ASP A 273 -4.95 1.14 -18.89
CA ASP A 273 -3.59 0.82 -19.31
C ASP A 273 -2.53 1.69 -18.61
N GLU A 274 -2.90 2.53 -17.65
CA GLU A 274 -2.01 3.52 -17.03
C GLU A 274 -1.58 3.13 -15.62
N LYS A 275 -2.53 2.76 -14.75
CA LYS A 275 -2.26 2.55 -13.32
C LYS A 275 -1.45 1.29 -13.02
N ILE A 276 -0.84 1.27 -11.84
CA ILE A 276 -0.03 0.15 -11.36
C ILE A 276 -0.96 -1.04 -11.06
N VAL A 277 -0.57 -2.23 -11.51
CA VAL A 277 -1.18 -3.49 -11.08
C VAL A 277 -0.27 -4.11 -10.03
N PHE A 278 -0.78 -4.22 -8.81
CA PHE A 278 -0.12 -4.90 -7.70
C PHE A 278 -0.51 -6.38 -7.70
N TYR A 279 0.48 -7.25 -7.46
CA TYR A 279 0.27 -8.69 -7.39
C TYR A 279 1.07 -9.29 -6.23
N GLU A 280 0.49 -10.28 -5.56
CA GLU A 280 1.12 -10.93 -4.42
C GLU A 280 1.69 -12.32 -4.77
N PRO A 281 2.79 -12.75 -4.14
CA PRO A 281 3.17 -14.16 -4.07
C PRO A 281 2.18 -14.96 -3.19
N LEU A 282 2.43 -16.25 -2.95
CA LEU A 282 1.60 -17.03 -2.03
C LEU A 282 1.66 -16.45 -0.61
N THR A 283 0.56 -16.60 0.16
CA THR A 283 0.40 -16.10 1.55
C THR A 283 1.56 -16.41 2.52
N TYR A 284 2.39 -17.43 2.25
CA TYR A 284 3.57 -17.71 3.06
C TYR A 284 4.84 -17.15 2.37
N ASP A 285 5.25 -15.95 2.78
CA ASP A 285 6.39 -15.18 2.27
C ASP A 285 7.80 -15.73 2.66
N VAL A 286 7.93 -17.04 2.87
CA VAL A 286 9.13 -17.63 3.50
C VAL A 286 10.21 -18.16 2.55
N TRP A 287 9.93 -18.25 1.26
CA TRP A 287 10.84 -18.77 0.24
C TRP A 287 10.91 -17.84 -0.97
N PRO A 288 11.97 -17.92 -1.81
CA PRO A 288 12.06 -17.13 -3.03
C PRO A 288 10.82 -17.31 -3.90
N VAL A 289 10.28 -16.20 -4.40
CA VAL A 289 9.05 -16.20 -5.20
C VAL A 289 9.23 -16.99 -6.51
N GLY A 290 8.28 -17.84 -6.84
CA GLY A 290 8.33 -18.79 -7.95
C GLY A 290 8.10 -18.21 -9.35
N PHE A 291 7.70 -16.94 -9.49
CA PHE A 291 7.51 -16.28 -10.78
C PHE A 291 8.83 -16.18 -11.55
N GLN A 292 8.81 -16.47 -12.85
CA GLN A 292 10.01 -16.43 -13.70
C GLN A 292 10.31 -15.03 -14.23
N SER A 293 9.25 -14.25 -14.48
CA SER A 293 9.25 -12.84 -14.86
C SER A 293 7.98 -12.20 -14.31
N ASN A 294 7.85 -10.89 -14.46
CA ASN A 294 6.64 -10.14 -14.12
C ASN A 294 5.35 -10.87 -14.60
N PRO A 295 4.51 -11.38 -13.68
CA PRO A 295 3.35 -12.21 -14.01
C PRO A 295 2.13 -11.39 -14.48
N VAL A 296 2.24 -10.06 -14.51
CA VAL A 296 1.18 -9.15 -14.95
C VAL A 296 1.64 -8.40 -16.21
N GLY A 297 1.79 -9.14 -17.32
CA GLY A 297 2.14 -8.57 -18.63
C GLY A 297 3.62 -8.64 -19.02
N GLY A 298 4.49 -9.19 -18.17
CA GLY A 298 5.91 -9.32 -18.46
C GLY A 298 6.66 -7.97 -18.52
N PRO A 299 7.91 -7.98 -19.04
CA PRO A 299 8.79 -6.80 -19.02
C PRO A 299 8.23 -5.53 -19.67
N GLU A 300 7.25 -5.65 -20.57
CA GLU A 300 6.57 -4.50 -21.20
C GLU A 300 5.79 -3.65 -20.17
N TYR A 301 5.37 -4.26 -19.05
CA TYR A 301 4.58 -3.65 -18.00
C TYR A 301 5.36 -3.38 -16.71
N ASP A 302 6.69 -3.57 -16.68
CA ASP A 302 7.52 -3.34 -15.49
C ASP A 302 7.33 -1.92 -14.92
N SER A 303 7.16 -0.92 -15.79
CA SER A 303 6.88 0.46 -15.35
C SER A 303 5.49 0.67 -14.72
N LYS A 304 4.62 -0.35 -14.72
CA LYS A 304 3.22 -0.30 -14.30
C LYS A 304 2.80 -1.55 -13.48
N SER A 305 3.76 -2.23 -12.87
CA SER A 305 3.51 -3.45 -12.09
C SER A 305 4.37 -3.49 -10.84
N ALA A 306 3.79 -3.79 -9.69
CA ALA A 306 4.54 -3.91 -8.45
C ALA A 306 4.21 -5.22 -7.74
N MET A 307 5.24 -5.91 -7.25
CA MET A 307 5.03 -7.02 -6.33
C MET A 307 4.64 -6.45 -4.96
N SER A 308 3.42 -6.71 -4.53
CA SER A 308 3.03 -6.53 -3.14
C SER A 308 3.43 -7.78 -2.34
N TYR A 309 3.98 -7.61 -1.15
CA TYR A 309 4.43 -8.72 -0.31
C TYR A 309 4.27 -8.37 1.16
N HIS A 310 4.12 -9.38 2.00
CA HIS A 310 3.88 -9.21 3.42
C HIS A 310 5.09 -9.65 4.24
N ILE A 311 5.31 -8.98 5.37
CA ILE A 311 6.32 -9.42 6.35
C ILE A 311 5.65 -9.56 7.70
N TYR A 312 5.34 -10.81 8.02
CA TYR A 312 4.90 -11.26 9.32
C TYR A 312 5.89 -12.27 9.87
N CYS A 313 6.25 -12.13 11.15
CA CYS A 313 7.07 -13.17 11.76
C CYS A 313 6.22 -14.46 11.94
N PRO A 314 6.60 -15.59 11.30
CA PRO A 314 5.85 -16.84 11.42
C PRO A 314 5.93 -17.49 12.81
N LEU A 315 6.84 -17.00 13.66
CA LEU A 315 7.04 -17.44 15.04
C LEU A 315 6.37 -16.51 16.06
N ALA A 316 5.84 -15.37 15.62
CA ALA A 316 5.09 -14.45 16.47
C ALA A 316 3.63 -14.91 16.56
N GLY A 317 3.20 -15.23 17.78
CA GLY A 317 1.81 -15.58 18.10
C GLY A 317 1.31 -14.65 19.20
N GLY A 318 0.79 -13.48 18.80
CA GLY A 318 0.18 -12.49 19.69
C GLY A 318 1.09 -11.94 20.81
N ASN A 319 0.47 -11.29 21.82
CA ASN A 319 1.13 -10.59 22.94
C ASN A 319 1.97 -11.48 23.87
N HIS A 320 2.03 -12.79 23.60
CA HIS A 320 2.75 -13.76 24.42
C HIS A 320 3.91 -14.43 23.69
N THR A 321 4.33 -13.89 22.55
CA THR A 321 5.53 -14.36 21.85
C THR A 321 6.74 -14.22 22.78
N PRO A 322 7.37 -15.33 23.23
CA PRO A 322 8.53 -15.28 24.10
C PRO A 322 9.66 -14.48 23.46
N LEU A 323 10.43 -13.74 24.27
CA LEU A 323 11.55 -12.92 23.79
C LEU A 323 12.53 -13.69 22.88
N VAL A 324 12.74 -14.99 23.15
CA VAL A 324 13.60 -15.84 22.31
C VAL A 324 13.04 -16.06 20.90
N LEU A 325 11.72 -16.13 20.74
CA LEU A 325 11.09 -16.24 19.43
C LEU A 325 11.11 -14.90 18.70
N LYS A 326 10.90 -13.78 19.40
CA LYS A 326 11.07 -12.43 18.82
C LYS A 326 12.50 -12.21 18.31
N LEU A 327 13.51 -12.56 19.10
CA LEU A 327 14.91 -12.48 18.65
C LEU A 327 15.21 -13.40 17.47
N ALA A 328 14.50 -14.54 17.34
CA ALA A 328 14.59 -15.39 16.18
C ALA A 328 13.90 -14.77 14.95
N CYS A 329 12.77 -14.08 15.13
CA CYS A 329 12.12 -13.26 14.08
C CYS A 329 13.09 -12.20 13.54
N GLN A 330 13.63 -11.36 14.43
CA GLN A 330 14.57 -10.30 14.05
C GLN A 330 15.80 -10.81 13.29
N ALA A 331 16.24 -12.04 13.59
CA ALA A 331 17.37 -12.65 12.89
C ALA A 331 17.03 -13.06 11.44
N VAL A 332 15.76 -13.35 11.14
CA VAL A 332 15.30 -13.76 9.80
C VAL A 332 14.64 -12.63 9.02
N ASP A 333 14.20 -11.55 9.68
CA ASP A 333 13.58 -10.40 8.99
C ASP A 333 14.51 -9.81 7.94
N TRP A 334 15.81 -9.69 8.24
CA TRP A 334 16.79 -9.25 7.25
C TRP A 334 16.83 -10.16 6.01
N ASP A 335 16.76 -11.49 6.20
CA ASP A 335 16.73 -12.45 5.09
C ASP A 335 15.46 -12.30 4.25
N PHE A 336 14.30 -12.02 4.88
CA PHE A 336 13.05 -11.77 4.16
C PHE A 336 13.13 -10.50 3.31
N PHE A 337 13.52 -9.35 3.89
CA PHE A 337 13.69 -8.11 3.12
C PHE A 337 14.69 -8.30 1.98
N HIS A 338 15.85 -8.91 2.27
CA HIS A 338 16.88 -9.16 1.27
C HIS A 338 16.33 -10.00 0.12
N GLN A 339 15.60 -11.08 0.44
CA GLN A 339 15.03 -11.99 -0.53
C GLN A 339 13.95 -11.32 -1.38
N ARG A 340 13.03 -10.55 -0.78
CA ARG A 340 11.98 -9.82 -1.53
C ARG A 340 12.60 -8.80 -2.48
N VAL A 341 13.61 -8.04 -2.07
CA VAL A 341 14.32 -7.09 -2.95
C VAL A 341 15.06 -7.81 -4.08
N GLN A 342 15.66 -8.97 -3.82
CA GLN A 342 16.26 -9.81 -4.87
C GLN A 342 15.21 -10.37 -5.84
N ASP A 343 14.04 -10.78 -5.32
CA ASP A 343 12.94 -11.27 -6.13
C ASP A 343 12.41 -10.19 -7.06
N ILE A 344 12.20 -8.95 -6.58
CA ILE A 344 11.79 -7.79 -7.40
C ILE A 344 12.80 -7.55 -8.53
N LYS A 345 14.10 -7.47 -8.21
CA LYS A 345 15.16 -7.27 -9.21
C LYS A 345 15.20 -8.37 -10.27
N ARG A 346 14.89 -9.61 -9.87
CA ARG A 346 14.89 -10.77 -10.76
C ARG A 346 13.65 -10.82 -11.64
N ILE A 347 12.48 -10.49 -11.09
CA ILE A 347 11.17 -10.63 -11.73
C ILE A 347 10.90 -9.44 -12.68
N GLY A 348 11.36 -8.24 -12.31
CA GLY A 348 11.02 -6.99 -12.99
C GLY A 348 9.88 -6.25 -12.29
N GLY A 349 9.74 -4.96 -12.59
CA GLY A 349 8.75 -4.08 -11.97
C GLY A 349 9.20 -3.47 -10.63
N GLY A 350 8.23 -3.00 -9.84
CA GLY A 350 8.47 -2.39 -8.53
C GLY A 350 8.11 -3.33 -7.40
N GLY A 351 8.20 -2.86 -6.15
CA GLY A 351 7.65 -3.60 -5.02
C GLY A 351 7.30 -2.73 -3.83
N MET A 352 6.35 -3.22 -3.03
CA MET A 352 5.86 -2.54 -1.83
C MET A 352 5.51 -3.56 -0.75
N MET A 353 5.90 -3.28 0.49
CA MET A 353 5.47 -4.06 1.65
C MET A 353 4.06 -3.61 2.06
N THR A 354 3.04 -4.20 1.45
CA THR A 354 1.62 -3.80 1.59
C THR A 354 1.00 -4.21 2.91
N GLU A 355 1.63 -5.13 3.64
CA GLU A 355 1.19 -5.53 4.96
C GLU A 355 2.35 -5.99 5.83
N TRP A 356 2.35 -5.52 7.08
CA TRP A 356 3.28 -5.93 8.13
C TRP A 356 2.75 -5.40 9.47
N GLY A 357 3.32 -5.90 10.57
CA GLY A 357 2.98 -5.42 11.91
C GLY A 357 2.04 -6.37 12.64
N SER A 358 0.79 -5.94 12.89
CA SER A 358 -0.13 -6.64 13.81
C SER A 358 0.47 -6.79 15.23
N LEU A 359 0.94 -5.68 15.79
CA LEU A 359 1.62 -5.61 17.08
C LEU A 359 0.91 -4.63 18.04
N SER A 360 1.02 -4.84 19.35
CA SER A 360 0.38 -3.99 20.37
C SER A 360 1.14 -2.69 20.66
N ASN A 361 0.66 -1.89 21.60
CA ASN A 361 1.34 -0.69 22.12
C ASN A 361 2.35 -0.97 23.25
N SER A 362 2.77 -2.23 23.44
CA SER A 362 3.76 -2.55 24.50
C SER A 362 5.18 -2.14 24.08
N ASP A 363 6.05 -1.77 25.03
CA ASP A 363 7.45 -1.39 24.73
C ASP A 363 8.20 -2.40 23.86
N LEU A 364 7.96 -3.70 24.07
CA LEU A 364 8.60 -4.77 23.30
C LEU A 364 8.08 -4.83 21.85
N ASP A 365 6.80 -4.52 21.64
CA ASP A 365 6.19 -4.48 20.32
C ASP A 365 6.57 -3.20 19.57
N LEU A 366 6.63 -2.06 20.27
CA LEU A 366 7.12 -0.80 19.71
C LEU A 366 8.60 -0.89 19.30
N ALA A 367 9.42 -1.64 20.05
CA ALA A 367 10.80 -1.93 19.68
C ALA A 367 10.89 -2.79 18.41
N GLU A 368 9.97 -3.74 18.24
CA GLU A 368 9.86 -4.58 17.04
C GLU A 368 9.41 -3.77 15.82
N LEU A 369 8.42 -2.89 15.98
CA LEU A 369 8.02 -1.95 14.94
C LEU A 369 9.24 -1.14 14.44
N ASN A 370 10.00 -0.54 15.36
CA ASN A 370 11.23 0.19 15.00
C ASN A 370 12.30 -0.71 14.35
N HIS A 371 12.35 -2.00 14.65
CA HIS A 371 13.26 -2.92 13.96
C HIS A 371 12.88 -3.07 12.48
N ILE A 372 11.63 -3.40 12.19
CA ILE A 372 11.14 -3.56 10.82
C ILE A 372 11.23 -2.26 10.03
N LEU A 373 10.90 -1.12 10.65
CA LEU A 373 10.95 0.19 9.99
C LEU A 373 12.38 0.62 9.65
N ARG A 374 13.38 0.25 10.47
CA ARG A 374 14.79 0.46 10.11
C ARG A 374 15.24 -0.43 8.96
N LEU A 375 14.73 -1.65 8.86
CA LEU A 375 14.97 -2.50 7.69
C LEU A 375 14.31 -1.92 6.44
N ALA A 376 13.10 -1.37 6.57
CA ALA A 376 12.43 -0.70 5.46
C ALA A 376 13.23 0.52 4.95
N ASP A 377 13.75 1.35 5.86
CA ASP A 377 14.67 2.44 5.57
C ASP A 377 15.96 1.95 4.89
N ASP A 378 16.59 0.89 5.42
CA ASP A 378 17.84 0.32 4.88
C ASP A 378 17.69 -0.22 3.45
N TYR A 379 16.49 -0.68 3.07
CA TYR A 379 16.17 -1.17 1.73
C TYR A 379 15.42 -0.16 0.86
N LEU A 380 15.13 1.05 1.36
CA LEU A 380 14.37 2.09 0.66
C LEU A 380 13.00 1.60 0.14
N VAL A 381 12.29 0.82 0.94
CA VAL A 381 11.00 0.23 0.55
C VAL A 381 9.81 0.99 1.14
N SER A 382 8.79 1.19 0.30
CA SER A 382 7.49 1.69 0.74
C SER A 382 6.78 0.62 1.58
N HIS A 383 5.98 1.06 2.57
CA HIS A 383 5.35 0.16 3.52
C HIS A 383 3.97 0.61 4.01
N ILE A 384 3.10 -0.36 4.29
CA ILE A 384 1.72 -0.13 4.76
C ILE A 384 1.47 -1.02 5.98
N TYR A 385 1.24 -0.40 7.14
CA TYR A 385 1.07 -1.12 8.41
C TYR A 385 -0.36 -1.69 8.54
N TRP A 386 -0.47 -2.89 9.13
CA TRP A 386 -1.74 -3.47 9.58
C TRP A 386 -2.01 -3.10 11.05
N GLN A 387 -2.93 -2.18 11.38
CA GLN A 387 -3.90 -1.47 10.52
C GLN A 387 -4.37 -0.14 11.15
N TYR A 388 -5.17 0.67 10.43
CA TYR A 388 -5.65 1.97 10.91
C TYR A 388 -6.65 1.85 12.08
N LYS A 389 -7.81 1.24 11.85
CA LYS A 389 -8.87 0.97 12.84
C LYS A 389 -9.23 -0.51 12.80
N ASP A 390 -9.97 -0.99 13.80
CA ASP A 390 -10.32 -2.41 13.89
C ASP A 390 -11.23 -2.88 12.74
N TYR A 391 -12.12 -2.02 12.24
CA TYR A 391 -13.00 -2.27 11.09
C TYR A 391 -13.62 -3.67 11.01
N HIS A 392 -14.07 -4.18 12.16
CA HIS A 392 -14.67 -5.51 12.31
C HIS A 392 -13.76 -6.62 11.74
N ASP A 393 -12.47 -6.55 12.06
CA ASP A 393 -11.49 -7.55 11.66
C ASP A 393 -11.72 -8.89 12.39
N ILE A 394 -12.33 -9.82 11.66
CA ILE A 394 -12.70 -11.16 12.14
C ILE A 394 -11.60 -12.22 11.89
N THR A 395 -10.46 -11.82 11.33
CA THR A 395 -9.39 -12.72 10.87
C THR A 395 -8.02 -12.20 11.30
N SER A 396 -7.93 -11.78 12.56
CA SER A 396 -6.67 -11.38 13.18
C SER A 396 -6.17 -12.43 14.17
N THR A 397 -4.85 -12.71 14.14
CA THR A 397 -4.18 -13.61 15.10
C THR A 397 -3.63 -12.88 16.33
N GLY A 398 -3.68 -11.53 16.34
CA GLY A 398 -3.25 -10.67 17.45
C GLY A 398 -4.34 -10.45 18.51
N ASP A 399 -3.92 -10.17 19.74
CA ASP A 399 -4.81 -9.71 20.81
C ASP A 399 -5.42 -8.33 20.50
N ALA A 400 -6.43 -7.92 21.26
CA ALA A 400 -6.93 -6.53 21.27
C ALA A 400 -5.76 -5.53 21.37
N GLY A 401 -5.65 -4.61 20.41
CA GLY A 401 -4.58 -3.60 20.42
C GLY A 401 -3.73 -3.47 19.16
N ILE A 402 -4.05 -4.18 18.07
CA ILE A 402 -3.25 -4.14 16.82
C ILE A 402 -3.49 -2.89 15.96
N SER A 403 -4.69 -2.31 15.98
CA SER A 403 -4.97 -1.06 15.26
C SER A 403 -4.44 0.17 16.00
N LEU A 404 -4.61 1.36 15.42
CA LEU A 404 -4.34 2.64 16.10
C LEU A 404 -5.46 3.03 17.07
N TYR A 405 -6.64 2.42 16.94
CA TYR A 405 -7.86 2.69 17.72
C TYR A 405 -8.52 1.42 18.26
N PRO A 406 -7.81 0.53 18.98
CA PRO A 406 -8.42 -0.69 19.51
C PRO A 406 -9.59 -0.37 20.45
N GLY A 407 -10.77 -0.90 20.13
CA GLY A 407 -11.98 -0.61 20.89
C GLY A 407 -12.33 0.89 20.95
N GLY A 408 -11.81 1.70 20.03
CA GLY A 408 -12.03 3.14 19.91
C GLY A 408 -11.06 4.04 20.69
N GLU A 409 -10.05 3.48 21.36
CA GLU A 409 -9.06 4.26 22.13
C GLU A 409 -7.76 4.44 21.35
N ILE A 410 -7.26 5.66 21.26
CA ILE A 410 -6.06 5.98 20.47
C ILE A 410 -4.77 5.44 21.13
N GLN A 411 -3.86 4.89 20.32
CA GLN A 411 -2.52 4.45 20.75
C GLN A 411 -1.41 5.43 20.31
N ASP A 412 -1.20 6.48 21.10
CA ASP A 412 -0.25 7.57 20.80
C ASP A 412 1.21 7.10 20.63
N ASP A 413 1.70 6.20 21.51
CA ASP A 413 3.09 5.71 21.40
C ASP A 413 3.31 4.95 20.09
N LYS A 414 2.35 4.12 19.66
CA LYS A 414 2.38 3.43 18.37
C LYS A 414 2.34 4.42 17.21
N ILE A 415 1.49 5.44 17.27
CA ILE A 415 1.45 6.50 16.25
C ILE A 415 2.83 7.14 16.14
N SER A 416 3.44 7.54 17.26
CA SER A 416 4.78 8.12 17.26
C SER A 416 5.85 7.20 16.64
N VAL A 417 5.68 5.88 16.72
CA VAL A 417 6.57 4.95 16.05
C VAL A 417 6.27 4.85 14.55
N LEU A 418 5.03 4.99 14.09
CA LEU A 418 4.68 4.86 12.67
C LEU A 418 4.81 6.18 11.90
N SER A 419 4.52 7.32 12.53
CA SER A 419 4.50 8.69 11.98
C SER A 419 5.88 9.33 11.84
N ARG A 420 6.89 8.55 11.44
CA ARG A 420 8.29 9.01 11.35
C ARG A 420 8.52 9.97 10.19
N THR A 421 9.54 10.82 10.32
CA THR A 421 10.01 11.70 9.23
C THR A 421 10.60 10.88 8.10
N TYR A 422 10.19 11.16 6.86
CA TYR A 422 10.71 10.53 5.64
C TYR A 422 10.55 11.45 4.42
N ALA A 423 11.31 11.20 3.35
CA ALA A 423 11.15 11.90 2.09
C ALA A 423 10.02 11.26 1.26
N GLU A 424 8.89 11.95 1.06
CA GLU A 424 7.78 11.41 0.25
C GLU A 424 8.03 11.52 -1.26
N ALA A 425 8.90 12.45 -1.65
CA ALA A 425 9.39 12.61 -3.01
C ALA A 425 10.84 13.10 -2.98
N VAL A 426 11.73 12.46 -3.73
CA VAL A 426 13.14 12.84 -3.86
C VAL A 426 13.43 13.18 -5.32
N ALA A 427 13.87 14.41 -5.57
CA ALA A 427 14.29 14.89 -6.89
C ALA A 427 15.70 14.37 -7.23
N GLY A 428 15.83 13.06 -7.35
CA GLY A 428 17.11 12.39 -7.54
C GLY A 428 17.10 10.91 -7.21
N GLU A 429 18.29 10.32 -7.25
CA GLU A 429 18.53 8.94 -6.81
C GLU A 429 18.84 8.92 -5.31
N THR A 430 17.97 8.28 -4.52
CA THR A 430 18.14 8.15 -3.07
C THR A 430 19.20 7.10 -2.75
N LEU A 431 20.23 7.49 -1.99
CA LEU A 431 21.29 6.59 -1.54
C LEU A 431 21.11 6.17 -0.08
N VAL A 432 20.64 7.08 0.76
CA VAL A 432 20.35 6.82 2.18
C VAL A 432 19.09 7.55 2.59
N MET A 433 18.17 6.86 3.26
CA MET A 433 17.06 7.47 3.99
C MET A 433 16.94 6.74 5.32
N LYS A 434 17.18 7.41 6.45
CA LYS A 434 17.17 6.79 7.78
C LYS A 434 16.54 7.69 8.81
N TYR A 435 15.63 7.13 9.60
CA TYR A 435 15.11 7.76 10.80
C TYR A 435 15.69 7.12 12.07
N ARG A 436 16.08 7.98 13.03
CA ARG A 436 16.57 7.60 14.35
C ARG A 436 15.57 8.02 15.41
N GLU A 437 14.76 7.06 15.83
CA GLU A 437 13.68 7.19 16.81
C GLU A 437 14.18 7.70 18.18
N ASP A 438 15.41 7.36 18.58
CA ASP A 438 15.99 7.77 19.86
C ASP A 438 16.31 9.27 19.93
N LYS A 439 16.36 9.95 18.79
CA LYS A 439 16.79 11.36 18.65
C LYS A 439 15.85 12.21 17.81
N ASN A 440 14.80 11.63 17.25
CA ASN A 440 13.98 12.22 16.19
C ASN A 440 14.83 12.81 15.05
N HIS A 441 15.93 12.11 14.71
CA HIS A 441 16.90 12.55 13.72
C HIS A 441 16.67 11.81 12.40
N PHE A 442 16.33 12.55 11.37
CA PHE A 442 16.23 12.05 10.00
C PHE A 442 17.48 12.41 9.19
N ASN A 443 17.95 11.44 8.41
CA ASN A 443 19.06 11.58 7.48
C ASN A 443 18.62 11.18 6.07
N LEU A 444 18.84 12.05 5.09
CA LEU A 444 18.65 11.77 3.67
C LEU A 444 19.95 12.12 2.92
N ASN A 445 20.42 11.21 2.08
CA ASN A 445 21.49 11.44 1.13
C ASN A 445 21.03 10.95 -0.26
N TYR A 446 21.21 11.79 -1.27
CA TYR A 446 20.75 11.52 -2.63
C TYR A 446 21.59 12.26 -3.66
N VAL A 447 21.59 11.75 -4.89
CA VAL A 447 22.17 12.42 -6.06
C VAL A 447 21.06 13.19 -6.78
N PRO A 448 21.09 14.53 -6.84
CA PRO A 448 20.03 15.31 -7.47
C PRO A 448 19.85 15.02 -8.96
N ASN A 449 18.62 15.14 -9.45
CA ASN A 449 18.31 15.09 -10.87
C ASN A 449 19.03 16.22 -11.63
N ILE A 450 19.60 15.93 -12.81
CA ILE A 450 20.08 16.99 -13.70
C ILE A 450 18.92 17.51 -14.53
N VAL A 451 18.69 18.83 -14.52
CA VAL A 451 17.73 19.48 -15.41
C VAL A 451 18.47 20.37 -16.40
N SER A 452 18.26 20.13 -17.69
CA SER A 452 19.07 20.74 -18.77
C SER A 452 18.85 22.24 -19.00
N ASP A 453 17.78 22.83 -18.44
CA ASP A 453 17.52 24.27 -18.45
C ASP A 453 16.70 24.70 -17.21
N PRO A 454 17.33 25.27 -16.17
CA PRO A 454 16.65 25.72 -14.94
C PRO A 454 15.56 26.78 -15.15
N ALA A 455 15.63 27.55 -16.24
CA ALA A 455 14.64 28.60 -16.54
C ALA A 455 13.36 28.05 -17.20
N SER A 456 13.40 26.80 -17.67
CA SER A 456 12.24 26.06 -18.21
C SER A 456 11.92 24.78 -17.45
N ALA A 457 12.73 24.45 -16.44
CA ALA A 457 12.55 23.33 -15.55
C ALA A 457 11.21 23.42 -14.83
N ASP A 458 10.50 22.30 -14.81
CA ASP A 458 9.38 22.12 -13.91
C ASP A 458 9.90 22.21 -12.47
N GLU A 459 9.42 23.17 -11.69
CA GLU A 459 9.85 23.42 -10.31
C GLU A 459 9.75 22.15 -9.44
N GLU A 460 8.76 21.31 -9.74
CA GLU A 460 8.57 20.03 -9.05
C GLU A 460 9.68 19.02 -9.37
N ALA A 461 10.29 19.06 -10.57
CA ALA A 461 11.36 18.12 -10.95
C ALA A 461 12.66 18.33 -10.17
N THR A 462 12.84 19.50 -9.55
CA THR A 462 13.99 19.85 -8.70
C THR A 462 13.67 19.88 -7.21
N ARG A 463 12.42 19.59 -6.83
CA ARG A 463 11.93 19.70 -5.45
C ARG A 463 11.87 18.34 -4.77
N THR A 464 12.71 18.16 -3.75
CA THR A 464 12.58 17.08 -2.77
C THR A 464 11.63 17.51 -1.65
N VAL A 465 10.72 16.62 -1.23
CA VAL A 465 9.71 16.87 -0.20
C VAL A 465 9.88 15.88 0.94
N VAL A 466 10.14 16.41 2.14
CA VAL A 466 10.24 15.63 3.38
C VAL A 466 9.00 15.88 4.24
N ARG A 467 8.29 14.81 4.61
CA ARG A 467 7.17 14.87 5.56
C ARG A 467 7.67 14.74 6.99
N VAL A 468 7.05 15.50 7.88
CA VAL A 468 7.35 15.48 9.32
C VAL A 468 6.06 15.43 10.14
N ASP A 469 6.03 14.57 11.15
CA ASP A 469 5.04 14.70 12.22
C ASP A 469 5.57 15.69 13.27
N ARG A 470 5.12 16.94 13.14
CA ARG A 470 5.53 18.02 14.03
C ARG A 470 5.09 17.79 15.47
N GLU A 471 3.91 17.21 15.67
CA GLU A 471 3.29 17.07 16.98
C GLU A 471 4.04 16.06 17.83
N HIS A 472 4.28 14.86 17.30
CA HIS A 472 4.94 13.78 18.04
C HIS A 472 6.46 13.96 18.15
N HIS A 473 7.12 14.56 17.16
CA HIS A 473 8.59 14.53 17.09
C HIS A 473 9.28 15.89 17.28
N TYR A 474 8.60 16.99 16.97
CA TYR A 474 9.22 18.31 16.87
C TYR A 474 8.49 19.39 17.68
N SER A 475 7.71 18.96 18.67
CA SER A 475 7.02 19.83 19.62
C SER A 475 7.26 19.38 21.06
N GLY A 476 7.13 20.30 22.02
CA GLY A 476 7.22 19.96 23.45
C GLY A 476 7.75 21.08 24.33
N ALA A 477 8.02 20.74 25.59
CA ALA A 477 8.49 21.71 26.58
C ALA A 477 9.88 22.30 26.23
N TRP A 478 10.75 21.48 25.62
CA TRP A 478 12.14 21.83 25.33
C TRP A 478 12.45 21.98 23.83
N ILE A 479 11.50 21.61 22.98
CA ILE A 479 11.57 21.66 21.52
C ILE A 479 10.59 22.75 21.06
N HIS A 480 10.95 23.56 20.06
CA HIS A 480 10.05 24.61 19.54
C HIS A 480 10.06 24.74 18.02
N GLY A 481 10.50 23.69 17.32
CA GLY A 481 10.60 23.68 15.87
C GLY A 481 11.52 22.58 15.38
N ILE A 482 11.91 22.72 14.13
CA ILE A 482 12.70 21.81 13.33
C ILE A 482 13.94 22.55 12.85
N LYS A 483 15.08 21.89 13.00
CA LYS A 483 16.35 22.33 12.43
C LYS A 483 16.67 21.46 11.22
N VAL A 484 16.90 22.12 10.08
CA VAL A 484 17.29 21.48 8.82
C VAL A 484 18.70 21.94 8.46
N ASP A 485 19.65 21.00 8.44
CA ASP A 485 21.02 21.22 7.98
C ASP A 485 21.20 20.52 6.63
N VAL A 486 21.58 21.25 5.59
CA VAL A 486 21.80 20.71 4.23
C VAL A 486 23.22 21.00 3.77
N SER A 487 23.91 19.98 3.27
CA SER A 487 25.18 20.10 2.55
C SER A 487 24.95 19.81 1.07
N TRP A 488 24.92 20.85 0.25
CA TRP A 488 24.67 20.73 -1.19
C TRP A 488 25.89 20.22 -1.99
N ASN A 489 27.07 20.08 -1.36
CA ASN A 489 28.33 19.52 -1.91
C ASN A 489 28.68 19.78 -3.40
N GLY A 490 28.41 20.94 -3.97
CA GLY A 490 28.65 21.22 -5.40
C GLY A 490 27.40 21.61 -6.17
N TRP A 491 26.25 21.49 -5.52
CA TRP A 491 24.98 22.09 -5.89
C TRP A 491 24.73 23.39 -5.10
N GLU A 492 23.74 24.15 -5.55
CA GLU A 492 23.10 25.21 -4.78
C GLU A 492 21.62 24.87 -4.59
N GLY A 493 21.01 25.37 -3.53
CA GLY A 493 19.59 25.16 -3.30
C GLY A 493 19.05 25.92 -2.10
N GLU A 494 17.74 25.84 -1.94
CA GLU A 494 16.98 26.51 -0.89
C GLU A 494 16.19 25.50 -0.04
N VAL A 495 15.98 25.85 1.22
CA VAL A 495 15.12 25.11 2.14
C VAL A 495 13.93 25.99 2.49
N SER A 496 12.72 25.47 2.32
CA SER A 496 11.49 26.12 2.76
C SER A 496 10.57 25.13 3.47
N CYS A 497 9.53 25.62 4.13
CA CYS A 497 8.58 24.78 4.87
C CYS A 497 7.14 25.15 4.46
N SER A 498 6.24 24.17 4.50
CA SER A 498 4.82 24.44 4.31
C SER A 498 4.25 25.31 5.45
N ASP A 499 3.16 26.02 5.18
CA ASP A 499 2.50 26.89 6.16
C ASP A 499 2.04 26.15 7.43
N ASP A 500 1.66 24.88 7.30
CA ASP A 500 1.30 24.01 8.42
C ASP A 500 2.52 23.37 9.13
N GLY A 501 3.72 23.55 8.57
CA GLY A 501 4.98 23.05 9.10
C GLY A 501 5.13 21.53 9.05
N ARG A 502 4.42 20.85 8.13
CA ARG A 502 4.44 19.38 7.97
C ARG A 502 5.19 18.87 6.75
N ARG A 503 5.58 19.77 5.85
CA ARG A 503 6.48 19.48 4.74
C ARG A 503 7.67 20.43 4.78
N ILE A 504 8.84 19.87 4.48
CA ILE A 504 10.08 20.60 4.22
C ILE A 504 10.39 20.39 2.75
N PHE A 505 10.60 21.49 2.04
CA PHE A 505 10.95 21.50 0.63
C PHE A 505 12.45 21.80 0.50
N LEU A 506 13.13 20.98 -0.31
CA LEU A 506 14.53 21.15 -0.66
C LEU A 506 14.60 21.33 -2.18
N ASP A 507 14.82 22.57 -2.61
CA ASP A 507 14.81 22.96 -4.01
C ASP A 507 16.25 23.14 -4.49
N HIS A 508 16.70 22.29 -5.42
CA HIS A 508 18.06 22.40 -5.95
C HIS A 508 18.10 23.15 -7.29
N ASN A 509 19.13 23.97 -7.47
CA ASN A 509 19.38 24.69 -8.73
C ASN A 509 20.25 23.80 -9.62
N GLY A 510 19.64 22.85 -10.32
CA GLY A 510 20.38 21.90 -11.15
C GLY A 510 21.04 22.55 -12.38
N GLU A 511 22.30 22.97 -12.31
CA GLU A 511 23.14 23.22 -13.50
C GLU A 511 24.13 22.04 -13.67
N GLY A 512 23.80 21.12 -14.58
CA GLY A 512 24.69 20.04 -15.00
C GLY A 512 24.67 19.92 -16.52
N THR A 513 25.83 19.69 -17.14
CA THR A 513 25.87 19.38 -18.58
C THR A 513 25.49 17.91 -18.74
N GLY A 514 24.43 17.60 -19.49
CA GLY A 514 23.85 16.24 -19.60
C GLY A 514 24.73 15.11 -20.18
N ASP A 515 26.06 15.27 -20.15
CA ASP A 515 27.09 14.28 -20.50
C ASP A 515 27.84 13.74 -19.26
N ASP A 516 27.49 14.16 -18.03
CA ASP A 516 28.17 13.75 -16.80
C ASP A 516 27.72 12.34 -16.32
N ASP A 517 28.70 11.52 -15.91
CA ASP A 517 28.47 10.21 -15.29
C ASP A 517 27.81 10.39 -13.91
N VAL A 518 26.57 9.91 -13.75
CA VAL A 518 25.76 10.04 -12.52
C VAL A 518 26.51 9.53 -11.28
N SER A 519 27.36 8.50 -11.44
CA SER A 519 28.17 7.94 -10.34
C SER A 519 29.30 8.86 -9.86
N GLN A 520 29.53 9.99 -10.54
CA GLN A 520 30.51 11.01 -10.18
C GLN A 520 29.88 12.34 -9.78
N LEU A 521 28.55 12.44 -9.78
CA LEU A 521 27.85 13.64 -9.36
C LEU A 521 27.96 13.83 -7.85
N PRO A 522 28.05 15.09 -7.37
CA PRO A 522 28.06 15.36 -5.95
C PRO A 522 26.72 15.00 -5.29
N GLU A 523 26.79 14.45 -4.08
CA GLU A 523 25.63 14.07 -3.28
C GLU A 523 25.09 15.27 -2.47
N VAL A 524 23.80 15.27 -2.15
CA VAL A 524 23.21 16.21 -1.18
C VAL A 524 22.94 15.49 0.13
N ASP A 525 23.53 15.98 1.22
CA ASP A 525 23.31 15.46 2.57
C ASP A 525 22.32 16.34 3.34
N VAL A 526 21.31 15.72 3.94
CA VAL A 526 20.25 16.41 4.69
C VAL A 526 20.13 15.80 6.08
N HIS A 527 20.14 16.65 7.09
CA HIS A 527 19.84 16.27 8.47
C HIS A 527 18.70 17.10 9.03
N ILE A 528 17.65 16.42 9.50
CA ILE A 528 16.50 17.05 10.14
C ILE A 528 16.45 16.60 11.59
N THR A 529 16.46 17.56 12.51
CA THR A 529 16.53 17.31 13.97
C THR A 529 15.62 18.25 14.75
N PRO A 530 15.25 17.91 16.00
CA PRO A 530 14.53 18.83 16.87
C PRO A 530 15.30 20.12 17.15
N CYS A 531 14.62 21.27 17.03
CA CYS A 531 15.18 22.56 17.41
C CYS A 531 14.92 22.85 18.90
N HIS A 532 15.98 22.94 19.69
CA HIS A 532 15.92 23.05 21.15
C HIS A 532 15.99 24.50 21.65
N ARG A 533 15.03 24.90 22.49
CA ARG A 533 14.82 26.29 22.98
C ARG A 533 16.04 26.96 23.60
N PHE A 534 16.93 26.17 24.21
CA PHE A 534 18.07 26.67 24.99
C PHE A 534 19.42 26.38 24.35
N ARG A 535 19.46 25.56 23.29
CA ARG A 535 20.70 25.14 22.63
C ARG A 535 20.82 25.80 21.26
N ASP A 536 19.71 25.91 20.54
CA ASP A 536 19.69 26.38 19.17
C ASP A 536 19.23 27.84 19.14
N LYS A 537 19.89 28.63 18.29
CA LYS A 537 19.64 30.07 18.21
C LYS A 537 18.50 30.40 17.27
N GLU A 538 18.32 29.58 16.23
CA GLU A 538 17.34 29.74 15.16
C GLU A 538 16.85 28.35 14.75
N CYS A 539 15.56 28.26 14.40
CA CYS A 539 14.97 27.07 13.78
C CYS A 539 14.66 27.37 12.32
N THR A 540 14.65 26.33 11.48
CA THR A 540 14.28 26.45 10.07
C THR A 540 12.76 26.47 9.92
N CYS A 541 12.09 25.52 10.59
CA CYS A 541 10.65 25.44 10.78
C CYS A 541 10.34 25.30 12.30
#